data_AF-A0A9N9KFW5-F1
#
_entry.id   AF-A0A9N9KFW5-F1
#
_cell.length_a   1.000
_cell.length_b   1.000
_cell.length_c   1.000
_cell.angle_alpha   90.00
_cell.angle_beta   90.00
_cell.angle_gamma   90.00
#
_symmetry.space_group_name_H-M   'P 1'
#
loop_
_entity.id
_entity.type
_entity.pdbx_description
1 polymer ?
#
loop_
_entity_poly.entity_id
_entity_poly.type
_entity_poly.pdbx_seq_one_letter_code
_entity_poly.pdbx_strand_id
1 'polypeptide(L)'
;IQSAIEYTTLKTVTQRTEIWYDPKIYSSDIDMDREFVELYYQMEGDDMVGVGYQSPWVLRFELNHGVMLDKKLHMDTVGYKIQENFSADIQAIWSDDNAENKVIRCRIKIEPGKDHTDEEGKRIEEDVFLKRVENNMLTNIGLRGIKGIKRVYLTESQKTRIYINDVGKIVKENEWMLETDGTNLLEVLNVENVDHRRSYSNNCVEIMEVFGIEATRAALLRELRS
;
A
#
# COMPACT_ATOMS: atom_id res chain seq x y z
N ILE A 1 -14.01 4.90 6.10
CA ILE A 1 -13.80 5.98 5.10
C ILE A 1 -12.36 6.49 5.19
N GLN A 2 -11.90 6.97 6.36
CA GLN A 2 -10.52 7.46 6.55
C GLN A 2 -9.42 6.51 6.00
N SER A 3 -9.40 5.25 6.44
CA SER A 3 -8.42 4.25 5.97
C SER A 3 -8.57 3.83 4.50
N ALA A 4 -9.68 4.17 3.85
CA ALA A 4 -9.89 3.93 2.42
C ALA A 4 -9.40 5.08 1.55
N ILE A 5 -9.18 6.27 2.12
CA ILE A 5 -8.67 7.45 1.42
C ILE A 5 -7.16 7.58 1.63
N GLU A 6 -6.69 7.38 2.87
CA GLU A 6 -5.27 7.51 3.22
C GLU A 6 -4.38 6.50 2.47
N TYR A 7 -3.44 7.02 1.68
CA TYR A 7 -2.52 6.20 0.90
C TYR A 7 -1.56 5.45 1.79
N THR A 8 -1.66 4.13 1.76
CA THR A 8 -0.84 3.21 2.54
C THR A 8 0.03 2.41 1.57
N THR A 9 1.35 2.47 1.75
CA THR A 9 2.31 1.70 0.94
C THR A 9 2.94 0.58 1.76
N LEU A 10 3.68 -0.31 1.10
CA LEU A 10 4.47 -1.32 1.81
C LEU A 10 5.42 -0.68 2.83
N LYS A 11 6.02 0.47 2.49
CA LYS A 11 6.89 1.23 3.41
C LYS A 11 6.20 1.64 4.71
N THR A 12 4.93 2.04 4.67
CA THR A 12 4.24 2.52 5.88
C THR A 12 3.89 1.39 6.84
N VAL A 13 3.74 0.16 6.33
CA VAL A 13 3.41 -1.02 7.15
C VAL A 13 4.63 -1.84 7.56
N THR A 14 5.77 -1.66 6.89
CA THR A 14 7.00 -2.41 7.17
C THR A 14 7.69 -1.87 8.42
N GLN A 15 7.96 -2.75 9.38
CA GLN A 15 8.74 -2.45 10.58
C GLN A 15 10.24 -2.49 10.30
N ARG A 16 10.70 -3.53 9.60
CA ARG A 16 12.10 -3.67 9.16
C ARG A 16 12.22 -4.60 7.96
N THR A 17 13.33 -4.47 7.28
CA THR A 17 13.76 -5.30 6.16
C THR A 17 15.10 -5.94 6.47
N GLU A 18 15.27 -7.20 6.07
CA GLU A 18 16.48 -7.96 6.32
C GLU A 18 16.84 -8.77 5.06
N ILE A 19 18.14 -8.91 4.79
CA ILE A 19 18.65 -9.77 3.72
C ILE A 19 19.36 -10.94 4.38
N TRP A 20 18.88 -12.15 4.13
CA TRP A 20 19.41 -13.39 4.67
C TRP A 20 19.96 -14.26 3.54
N TYR A 21 21.08 -14.93 3.81
CA TYR A 21 21.52 -16.05 2.99
C TYR A 21 20.86 -17.32 3.53
N ASP A 22 19.86 -17.84 2.81
CA ASP A 22 19.13 -19.05 3.16
C ASP A 22 19.04 -19.99 1.94
N PRO A 23 20.01 -20.90 1.75
CA PRO A 23 20.10 -21.71 0.54
C PRO A 23 19.02 -22.81 0.47
N LYS A 24 18.37 -23.14 1.58
CA LYS A 24 17.33 -24.17 1.63
C LYS A 24 16.02 -23.55 1.19
N ILE A 25 15.35 -24.19 0.22
CA ILE A 25 14.08 -23.68 -0.31
C ILE A 25 12.92 -24.18 0.56
N TYR A 26 12.85 -25.49 0.79
CA TYR A 26 11.76 -26.16 1.52
C TYR A 26 11.84 -26.06 3.05
N SER A 27 12.91 -25.46 3.58
CA SER A 27 13.13 -25.24 5.02
C SER A 27 13.93 -23.96 5.19
N SER A 28 14.10 -23.49 6.42
CA SER A 28 14.85 -22.28 6.71
C SER A 28 15.85 -22.46 7.84
N ASP A 29 17.00 -21.81 7.70
CA ASP A 29 17.95 -21.62 8.81
C ASP A 29 17.52 -20.49 9.76
N ILE A 30 16.50 -19.72 9.40
CA ILE A 30 15.85 -18.73 10.26
C ILE A 30 14.83 -19.47 11.14
N ASP A 31 15.15 -19.67 12.42
CA ASP A 31 14.33 -20.50 13.32
C ASP A 31 12.87 -20.04 13.43
N MET A 32 12.63 -18.73 13.46
CA MET A 32 11.26 -18.15 13.54
C MET A 32 10.43 -18.40 12.28
N ASP A 33 11.08 -18.58 11.13
CA ASP A 33 10.42 -18.70 9.85
C ASP A 33 10.28 -20.19 9.43
N ARG A 34 11.00 -21.11 10.08
CA ARG A 34 11.12 -22.52 9.67
C ARG A 34 9.77 -23.22 9.56
N GLU A 35 8.93 -23.13 10.60
CA GLU A 35 7.65 -23.84 10.66
C GLU A 35 6.71 -23.41 9.52
N PHE A 36 6.57 -22.10 9.29
CA PHE A 36 5.65 -21.61 8.25
C PHE A 36 6.15 -21.96 6.84
N VAL A 37 7.47 -21.97 6.62
CA VAL A 37 8.07 -22.25 5.31
C VAL A 37 7.89 -23.71 4.96
N GLU A 38 8.15 -24.60 5.91
CA GLU A 38 7.93 -26.04 5.73
C GLU A 38 6.45 -26.32 5.48
N LEU A 39 5.54 -25.70 6.24
CA LEU A 39 4.10 -25.83 6.04
C LEU A 39 3.65 -25.34 4.65
N TYR A 40 4.12 -24.18 4.22
CA TYR A 40 3.79 -23.62 2.90
C TYR A 40 4.09 -24.60 1.77
N TYR A 41 5.30 -25.17 1.75
CA TYR A 41 5.69 -26.11 0.70
C TYR A 41 5.06 -27.50 0.84
N GLN A 42 4.68 -27.92 2.06
CA GLN A 42 3.89 -29.14 2.25
C GLN A 42 2.48 -29.00 1.67
N MET A 43 1.87 -27.81 1.75
CA MET A 43 0.51 -27.56 1.27
C MET A 43 0.43 -27.37 -0.25
N GLU A 44 1.41 -26.69 -0.85
CA GLU A 44 1.45 -26.45 -2.30
C GLU A 44 1.77 -27.72 -3.13
N GLY A 45 2.32 -28.76 -2.49
CA GLY A 45 2.66 -30.02 -3.15
C GLY A 45 3.83 -29.93 -4.15
N ASP A 46 4.08 -31.03 -4.86
CA ASP A 46 5.16 -31.15 -5.88
C ASP A 46 4.77 -30.49 -7.23
N ASP A 47 3.58 -29.87 -7.31
CA ASP A 47 2.97 -29.32 -8.53
C ASP A 47 3.56 -27.97 -8.97
N MET A 48 4.52 -27.43 -8.23
CA MET A 48 5.17 -26.17 -8.58
C MET A 48 6.38 -26.41 -9.50
N VAL A 49 6.10 -26.58 -10.80
CA VAL A 49 7.11 -26.57 -11.87
C VAL A 49 7.85 -25.21 -11.85
N GLY A 50 9.08 -25.18 -11.33
CA GLY A 50 9.91 -23.96 -11.29
C GLY A 50 10.62 -23.65 -9.97
N VAL A 51 10.43 -24.45 -8.92
CA VAL A 51 11.08 -24.25 -7.61
C VAL A 51 12.61 -24.37 -7.67
N GLY A 52 13.16 -25.04 -8.69
CA GLY A 52 14.61 -25.29 -8.82
C GLY A 52 15.49 -24.09 -9.17
N TYR A 53 14.91 -22.92 -9.44
CA TYR A 53 15.68 -21.74 -9.82
C TYR A 53 15.29 -20.52 -9.00
N GLN A 54 15.63 -20.53 -7.72
CA GLN A 54 15.48 -19.38 -6.83
C GLN A 54 16.84 -19.01 -6.24
N SER A 55 17.05 -17.71 -6.05
CA SER A 55 18.25 -17.21 -5.38
C SER A 55 18.33 -17.74 -3.94
N PRO A 56 19.54 -18.10 -3.45
CA PRO A 56 19.74 -18.42 -2.04
C PRO A 56 19.55 -17.20 -1.14
N TRP A 57 19.52 -15.99 -1.70
CA TRP A 57 19.24 -14.78 -0.95
C TRP A 57 17.75 -14.55 -0.76
N VAL A 58 17.39 -14.22 0.48
CA VAL A 58 16.02 -13.95 0.89
C VAL A 58 15.92 -12.51 1.37
N LEU A 59 15.06 -11.74 0.73
CA LEU A 59 14.61 -10.45 1.24
C LEU A 59 13.41 -10.67 2.14
N ARG A 60 13.57 -10.39 3.42
CA ARG A 60 12.57 -10.60 4.47
C ARG A 60 12.00 -9.26 4.93
N PHE A 61 10.69 -9.10 4.82
CA PHE A 61 9.96 -7.96 5.37
C PHE A 61 9.24 -8.40 6.64
N GLU A 62 9.47 -7.68 7.74
CA GLU A 62 8.70 -7.82 8.96
C GLU A 62 7.71 -6.66 9.04
N LEU A 63 6.42 -6.97 9.09
CA LEU A 63 5.34 -5.98 9.09
C LEU A 63 4.91 -5.65 10.51
N ASN A 64 4.57 -4.38 10.73
CA ASN A 64 4.12 -3.92 12.02
C ASN A 64 2.66 -4.34 12.28
N HIS A 65 2.44 -5.18 13.29
CA HIS A 65 1.12 -5.67 13.67
C HIS A 65 0.11 -4.54 13.96
N GLY A 66 0.51 -3.50 14.71
CA GLY A 66 -0.36 -2.40 15.08
C GLY A 66 -0.82 -1.58 13.87
N VAL A 67 0.09 -1.28 12.94
CA VAL A 67 -0.24 -0.55 11.71
C VAL A 67 -1.14 -1.37 10.79
N MET A 68 -0.88 -2.68 10.65
CA MET A 68 -1.72 -3.59 9.88
C MET A 68 -3.17 -3.61 10.40
N LEU A 69 -3.35 -3.66 11.73
CA LEU A 69 -4.67 -3.58 12.37
C LEU A 69 -5.36 -2.22 12.16
N ASP A 70 -4.65 -1.10 12.38
CA ASP A 70 -5.20 0.25 12.20
C ASP A 70 -5.69 0.47 10.75
N LYS A 71 -4.90 0.02 9.78
CA LYS A 71 -5.24 0.14 8.35
C LYS A 71 -6.19 -0.95 7.85
N LYS A 72 -6.58 -1.91 8.71
CA LYS A 72 -7.43 -3.07 8.40
C LYS A 72 -6.89 -3.84 7.18
N LEU A 73 -5.62 -4.21 7.25
CA LEU A 73 -4.89 -4.97 6.24
C LEU A 73 -4.64 -6.39 6.74
N HIS A 74 -4.80 -7.36 5.85
CA HIS A 74 -4.51 -8.78 6.06
C HIS A 74 -3.21 -9.17 5.35
N MET A 75 -2.49 -10.16 5.89
CA MET A 75 -1.25 -10.66 5.28
C MET A 75 -1.43 -11.07 3.82
N ASP A 76 -2.53 -11.78 3.52
CA ASP A 76 -2.86 -12.21 2.15
C ASP A 76 -2.99 -11.02 1.19
N THR A 77 -3.61 -9.93 1.63
CA THR A 77 -3.77 -8.73 0.79
C THR A 77 -2.42 -8.11 0.44
N VAL A 78 -1.46 -8.12 1.37
CA VAL A 78 -0.12 -7.59 1.14
C VAL A 78 0.68 -8.55 0.25
N GLY A 79 0.63 -9.85 0.54
CA GLY A 79 1.31 -10.90 -0.22
C GLY A 79 0.89 -10.92 -1.68
N TYR A 80 -0.43 -10.93 -1.95
CA TYR A 80 -0.95 -10.90 -3.31
C TYR A 80 -0.57 -9.64 -4.07
N LYS A 81 -0.54 -8.47 -3.41
CA LYS A 81 -0.09 -7.23 -4.07
C LYS A 81 1.39 -7.25 -4.44
N ILE A 82 2.24 -7.86 -3.62
CA ILE A 82 3.64 -8.05 -3.97
C ILE A 82 3.75 -9.01 -5.15
N GLN A 83 3.03 -10.12 -5.11
CA GLN A 83 3.03 -11.12 -6.17
C GLN A 83 2.48 -10.57 -7.50
N GLU A 84 1.41 -9.77 -7.47
CA GLU A 84 0.83 -9.13 -8.67
C GLU A 84 1.82 -8.19 -9.36
N ASN A 85 2.56 -7.38 -8.58
CA ASN A 85 3.51 -6.41 -9.12
C ASN A 85 4.85 -7.02 -9.59
N PHE A 86 5.24 -8.19 -9.04
CA PHE A 86 6.59 -8.77 -9.25
C PHE A 86 6.60 -10.27 -9.58
N SER A 87 5.48 -10.86 -10.01
CA SER A 87 5.35 -12.31 -10.23
C SER A 87 6.36 -12.91 -11.22
N ALA A 88 6.84 -12.12 -12.19
CA ALA A 88 7.82 -12.56 -13.18
C ALA A 88 9.20 -12.83 -12.55
N ASP A 89 9.66 -11.91 -11.71
CA ASP A 89 11.04 -11.91 -11.21
C ASP A 89 11.15 -12.43 -9.77
N ILE A 90 10.05 -12.48 -9.01
CA ILE A 90 10.09 -12.71 -7.57
C ILE A 90 9.07 -13.77 -7.17
N GLN A 91 9.54 -14.71 -6.35
CA GLN A 91 8.70 -15.62 -5.58
C GLN A 91 8.51 -15.03 -4.18
N ALA A 92 7.26 -14.71 -3.83
CA ALA A 92 6.90 -14.25 -2.49
C ALA A 92 6.13 -15.35 -1.75
N ILE A 93 6.45 -15.53 -0.46
CA ILE A 93 5.69 -16.34 0.50
C ILE A 93 5.49 -15.50 1.76
N TRP A 94 4.41 -15.72 2.49
CA TRP A 94 4.10 -14.92 3.68
C TRP A 94 3.51 -15.78 4.79
N SER A 95 3.67 -15.30 6.03
CA SER A 95 3.04 -15.88 7.20
C SER A 95 1.53 -15.58 7.22
N ASP A 96 0.79 -16.34 8.00
CA ASP A 96 -0.63 -16.06 8.24
C ASP A 96 -0.84 -14.83 9.16
N ASP A 97 -2.11 -14.46 9.34
CA ASP A 97 -2.50 -13.35 10.22
C ASP A 97 -2.37 -13.65 11.72
N ASN A 98 -2.20 -14.91 12.12
CA ASN A 98 -2.11 -15.35 13.51
C ASN A 98 -0.66 -15.54 13.99
N ALA A 99 0.30 -15.56 13.07
CA ALA A 99 1.71 -15.70 13.36
C ALA A 99 2.20 -14.58 14.29
N GLU A 100 3.09 -14.95 15.22
CA GLU A 100 3.72 -14.00 16.14
C GLU A 100 4.43 -12.87 15.38
N ASN A 101 5.17 -13.24 14.33
CA ASN A 101 5.80 -12.32 13.42
C ASN A 101 5.09 -12.34 12.06
N LYS A 102 4.69 -11.16 11.59
CA LYS A 102 4.10 -10.96 10.27
C LYS A 102 5.19 -10.79 9.23
N VAL A 103 5.50 -11.86 8.52
CA VAL A 103 6.68 -11.93 7.66
C VAL A 103 6.30 -12.17 6.22
N ILE A 104 6.97 -11.47 5.31
CA ILE A 104 6.95 -11.76 3.87
C ILE A 104 8.38 -12.05 3.43
N ARG A 105 8.59 -13.21 2.80
CA ARG A 105 9.87 -13.64 2.25
C ARG A 105 9.80 -13.58 0.74
N CYS A 106 10.73 -12.85 0.14
CA CYS A 106 10.87 -12.70 -1.29
C CYS A 106 12.20 -13.31 -1.74
N ARG A 107 12.15 -14.22 -2.72
CA ARG A 107 13.31 -14.77 -3.43
C ARG A 107 13.23 -14.37 -4.89
N ILE A 108 14.38 -14.08 -5.49
CA ILE A 108 14.47 -13.81 -6.92
C ILE A 108 14.35 -15.13 -7.68
N LYS A 109 13.53 -15.17 -8.72
CA LYS A 109 13.45 -16.27 -9.68
C LYS A 109 14.63 -16.15 -10.64
N ILE A 110 15.42 -17.21 -10.74
CA ILE A 110 16.54 -17.30 -11.67
C ILE A 110 15.99 -17.96 -12.94
N GLU A 111 16.07 -17.31 -14.09
CA GLU A 111 15.82 -18.02 -15.34
C GLU A 111 17.10 -18.77 -15.77
N PRO A 112 17.02 -20.05 -16.15
CA PRO A 112 18.19 -20.77 -16.63
C PRO A 112 18.77 -20.08 -17.88
N GLY A 113 19.99 -19.57 -17.77
CA GLY A 113 20.73 -18.93 -18.87
C GLY A 113 20.65 -17.40 -18.92
N LYS A 114 19.96 -16.74 -17.98
CA LYS A 114 20.03 -15.27 -17.82
C LYS A 114 20.72 -14.91 -16.50
N ASP A 115 21.87 -14.26 -16.61
CA ASP A 115 22.44 -13.52 -15.49
C ASP A 115 21.70 -12.19 -15.34
N HIS A 116 21.55 -11.70 -14.10
CA HIS A 116 21.11 -10.34 -13.87
C HIS A 116 22.20 -9.37 -14.30
N THR A 117 22.10 -8.84 -15.52
CA THR A 117 23.02 -7.85 -16.06
C THR A 117 22.40 -6.46 -16.07
N ASP A 118 23.22 -5.41 -15.92
CA ASP A 118 22.80 -4.02 -16.11
C ASP A 118 22.57 -3.69 -17.60
N GLU A 119 22.16 -2.45 -17.89
CA GLU A 119 21.94 -1.95 -19.26
C GLU A 119 23.23 -1.99 -20.12
N GLU A 120 24.40 -2.14 -19.50
CA GLU A 120 25.71 -2.29 -20.14
C GLU A 120 26.18 -3.75 -20.24
N GLY A 121 25.36 -4.72 -19.79
CA GLY A 121 25.68 -6.15 -19.83
C GLY A 121 26.62 -6.64 -18.71
N LYS A 122 26.91 -5.82 -17.68
CA LYS A 122 27.71 -6.24 -16.52
C LYS A 122 26.83 -6.96 -15.51
N ARG A 123 27.33 -8.08 -14.96
CA ARG A 123 26.68 -8.77 -13.84
C ARG A 123 26.50 -7.81 -12.67
N ILE A 124 25.26 -7.62 -12.25
CA ILE A 124 24.92 -6.84 -11.06
C ILE A 124 25.22 -7.74 -9.84
N GLU A 125 25.91 -7.20 -8.84
CA GLU A 125 26.08 -7.89 -7.56
C GLU A 125 24.69 -8.12 -6.92
N GLU A 126 24.43 -9.35 -6.47
CA GLU A 126 23.09 -9.76 -6.03
C GLU A 126 22.57 -8.91 -4.85
N ASP A 127 23.46 -8.43 -3.97
CA ASP A 127 23.10 -7.58 -2.83
C ASP A 127 22.66 -6.16 -3.27
N VAL A 128 23.31 -5.59 -4.29
CA VAL A 128 22.93 -4.31 -4.90
C VAL A 128 21.57 -4.45 -5.59
N PHE A 129 21.33 -5.58 -6.25
CA PHE A 129 20.05 -5.86 -6.88
C PHE A 129 18.93 -5.98 -5.83
N LEU A 130 19.14 -6.73 -4.75
CA LEU A 130 18.15 -6.89 -3.67
C LEU A 130 17.81 -5.56 -2.99
N LYS A 131 18.81 -4.69 -2.75
CA LYS A 131 18.57 -3.33 -2.23
C LYS A 131 17.75 -2.47 -3.20
N ARG A 132 17.92 -2.65 -4.51
CA ARG A 132 17.11 -1.95 -5.51
C ARG A 132 15.67 -2.45 -5.50
N VAL A 133 15.48 -3.77 -5.46
CA VAL A 133 14.16 -4.41 -5.35
C VAL A 133 13.45 -3.96 -4.08
N GLU A 134 14.14 -3.98 -2.94
CA GLU A 134 13.63 -3.51 -1.65
C GLU A 134 13.10 -2.08 -1.73
N ASN A 135 13.91 -1.14 -2.21
CA ASN A 135 13.50 0.27 -2.32
C ASN A 135 12.34 0.47 -3.28
N ASN A 136 12.31 -0.27 -4.38
CA ASN A 136 11.22 -0.24 -5.34
C ASN A 136 9.92 -0.75 -4.71
N MET A 137 9.95 -1.92 -4.05
CA MET A 137 8.80 -2.52 -3.38
C MET A 137 8.22 -1.61 -2.30
N LEU A 138 9.08 -1.08 -1.42
CA LEU A 138 8.66 -0.19 -0.33
C LEU A 138 7.92 1.05 -0.86
N THR A 139 8.38 1.61 -1.97
CA THR A 139 7.88 2.89 -2.49
C THR A 139 6.69 2.73 -3.42
N ASN A 140 6.72 1.73 -4.31
CA ASN A 140 5.79 1.62 -5.43
C ASN A 140 4.58 0.73 -5.14
N ILE A 141 4.67 -0.20 -4.17
CA ILE A 141 3.56 -1.08 -3.83
C ILE A 141 2.56 -0.31 -2.95
N GLY A 142 1.47 0.12 -3.57
CA GLY A 142 0.31 0.71 -2.89
C GLY A 142 -0.63 -0.37 -2.35
N LEU A 143 -0.80 -0.43 -1.03
CA LEU A 143 -1.65 -1.42 -0.36
C LEU A 143 -3.10 -0.99 -0.26
N ARG A 144 -3.36 0.29 0.00
CA ARG A 144 -4.72 0.85 0.12
C ARG A 144 -4.67 2.35 -0.06
N GLY A 145 -5.83 2.96 -0.29
CA GLY A 145 -5.97 4.41 -0.35
C GLY A 145 -5.78 4.98 -1.73
N ILE A 146 -5.89 6.31 -1.81
CA ILE A 146 -5.82 7.06 -3.05
C ILE A 146 -4.41 7.62 -3.21
N LYS A 147 -3.77 7.32 -4.35
CA LYS A 147 -2.42 7.80 -4.62
C LYS A 147 -2.40 9.32 -4.59
N GLY A 148 -1.44 9.89 -3.86
CA GLY A 148 -1.31 11.34 -3.68
C GLY A 148 -1.88 11.87 -2.37
N ILE A 149 -2.67 11.10 -1.62
CA ILE A 149 -3.22 11.50 -0.31
C ILE A 149 -2.43 10.85 0.82
N LYS A 150 -1.57 11.62 1.48
CA LYS A 150 -0.61 11.10 2.46
C LYS A 150 -1.22 10.86 3.83
N ARG A 151 -2.07 11.78 4.29
CA ARG A 151 -2.66 11.74 5.64
C ARG A 151 -4.09 12.23 5.60
N VAL A 152 -4.92 11.71 6.50
CA VAL A 152 -6.33 12.10 6.64
C VAL A 152 -6.63 12.31 8.11
N TYR A 153 -7.13 13.49 8.45
CA TYR A 153 -7.49 13.91 9.80
C TYR A 153 -9.01 14.00 9.94
N LEU A 154 -9.53 13.64 11.10
CA LEU A 154 -10.92 13.83 11.45
C LEU A 154 -11.06 15.13 12.25
N THR A 155 -11.75 16.10 11.67
CA THR A 155 -11.93 17.44 12.26
C THR A 155 -13.41 17.74 12.41
N GLU A 156 -13.82 18.42 13.47
CA GLU A 156 -15.19 18.93 13.60
C GLU A 156 -15.39 20.08 12.60
N SER A 157 -16.45 20.01 11.79
CA SER A 157 -16.74 21.04 10.80
C SER A 157 -16.98 22.38 11.48
N GLN A 158 -16.27 23.42 11.04
CA GLN A 158 -16.49 24.79 11.51
C GLN A 158 -17.89 25.33 11.17
N LYS A 159 -18.58 24.70 10.20
CA LYS A 159 -19.94 25.05 9.80
C LYS A 159 -20.89 23.96 10.25
N THR A 160 -21.83 24.31 11.12
CA THR A 160 -23.02 23.47 11.38
C THR A 160 -23.76 23.22 10.09
N ARG A 161 -24.11 21.97 9.82
CA ARG A 161 -25.04 21.63 8.74
C ARG A 161 -26.41 22.18 9.11
N ILE A 162 -26.98 22.95 8.19
CA ILE A 162 -28.33 23.51 8.33
C ILE A 162 -29.20 22.83 7.29
N TYR A 163 -30.26 22.16 7.72
CA TYR A 163 -31.22 21.53 6.83
C TYR A 163 -32.64 21.61 7.41
N ILE A 164 -33.63 21.46 6.53
CA ILE A 164 -35.03 21.41 6.93
C ILE A 164 -35.39 19.94 7.11
N ASN A 165 -35.88 19.57 8.30
CA ASN A 165 -36.34 18.20 8.55
C ASN A 165 -37.72 17.93 7.94
N ASP A 166 -38.19 16.69 7.99
CA ASP A 166 -39.49 16.27 7.43
C ASP A 166 -40.71 17.02 8.04
N VAL A 167 -40.51 17.69 9.18
CA VAL A 167 -41.52 18.47 9.90
C VAL A 167 -41.44 19.97 9.55
N GLY A 168 -40.57 20.36 8.61
CA GLY A 168 -40.39 21.75 8.19
C GLY A 168 -39.58 22.62 9.14
N LYS A 169 -38.93 22.03 10.17
CA LYS A 169 -38.09 22.78 11.11
C LYS A 169 -36.65 22.87 10.59
N ILE A 170 -36.05 24.04 10.79
CA ILE A 170 -34.62 24.26 10.53
C ILE A 170 -33.83 23.61 11.67
N VAL A 171 -33.05 22.60 11.33
CA VAL A 171 -32.16 21.88 12.25
C VAL A 171 -30.72 22.31 11.98
N LYS A 172 -29.94 22.46 13.05
CA LYS A 172 -28.50 22.70 13.01
C LYS A 172 -27.79 21.54 13.67
N GLU A 173 -26.89 20.90 12.95
CA GLU A 173 -26.11 19.76 13.46
C GLU A 173 -24.62 19.98 13.22
N ASN A 174 -23.81 19.59 14.21
CA ASN A 174 -22.37 19.51 14.04
C ASN A 174 -22.06 18.26 13.21
N GLU A 175 -21.18 18.42 12.22
CA GLU A 175 -20.74 17.31 11.38
C GLU A 175 -19.24 17.13 11.51
N TRP A 176 -18.79 15.88 11.38
CA TRP A 176 -17.38 15.58 11.24
C TRP A 176 -16.98 15.68 9.77
N MET A 177 -15.82 16.27 9.50
CA MET A 177 -15.22 16.35 8.18
C MET A 177 -13.85 15.67 8.17
N LEU A 178 -13.48 15.17 7.00
CA LEU A 178 -12.14 14.64 6.76
C LEU A 178 -11.30 15.72 6.08
N GLU A 179 -10.16 16.06 6.68
CA GLU A 179 -9.16 16.95 6.09
C GLU A 179 -7.98 16.10 5.60
N THR A 180 -7.56 16.32 4.36
CA THR A 180 -6.52 15.50 3.71
C THR A 180 -5.27 16.32 3.45
N ASP A 181 -4.10 15.72 3.66
CA ASP A 181 -2.81 16.23 3.17
C ASP A 181 -2.47 15.52 1.85
N GLY A 182 -2.67 16.21 0.73
CA GLY A 182 -2.45 15.68 -0.61
C GLY A 182 -3.45 16.21 -1.64
N THR A 183 -3.25 15.81 -2.90
CA THR A 183 -4.06 16.24 -4.04
C THR A 183 -4.38 15.02 -4.90
N ASN A 184 -5.64 14.58 -4.89
CA ASN A 184 -6.24 13.68 -5.86
C ASN A 184 -7.78 13.69 -5.70
N LEU A 185 -8.38 14.86 -5.89
CA LEU A 185 -9.79 15.13 -5.67
C LEU A 185 -10.65 14.24 -6.56
N LEU A 186 -10.24 13.98 -7.80
CA LEU A 186 -10.99 13.16 -8.73
C LEU A 186 -11.26 11.75 -8.18
N GLU A 187 -10.24 11.08 -7.65
CA GLU A 187 -10.41 9.76 -7.03
C GLU A 187 -11.20 9.84 -5.72
N VAL A 188 -11.01 10.90 -4.92
CA VAL A 188 -11.76 11.10 -3.65
C VAL A 188 -13.25 11.20 -3.88
N LEU A 189 -13.69 11.89 -4.94
CA LEU A 189 -15.10 12.04 -5.27
C LEU A 189 -15.78 10.70 -5.61
N ASN A 190 -15.01 9.69 -6.02
CA ASN A 190 -15.50 8.35 -6.35
C ASN A 190 -15.55 7.40 -5.14
N VAL A 191 -15.11 7.82 -3.97
CA VAL A 191 -15.12 6.97 -2.77
C VAL A 191 -16.54 6.86 -2.22
N GLU A 192 -16.94 5.63 -1.88
CA GLU A 192 -18.23 5.37 -1.26
C GLU A 192 -18.38 6.14 0.06
N ASN A 193 -19.56 6.73 0.27
CA ASN A 193 -19.90 7.58 1.42
C ASN A 193 -19.18 8.95 1.47
N VAL A 194 -18.45 9.35 0.43
CA VAL A 194 -17.99 10.74 0.27
C VAL A 194 -19.09 11.58 -0.38
N ASP A 195 -19.39 12.73 0.21
CA ASP A 195 -20.32 13.71 -0.35
C ASP A 195 -19.61 14.53 -1.44
N HIS A 196 -19.73 14.05 -2.68
CA HIS A 196 -19.12 14.67 -3.85
C HIS A 196 -19.63 16.10 -4.13
N ARG A 197 -20.78 16.53 -3.57
CA ARG A 197 -21.32 17.88 -3.77
C ARG A 197 -20.70 18.92 -2.83
N ARG A 198 -20.14 18.47 -1.71
CA ARG A 198 -19.56 19.35 -0.67
C ARG A 198 -18.05 19.16 -0.50
N SER A 199 -17.47 18.20 -1.21
CA SER A 199 -16.02 17.98 -1.26
C SER A 199 -15.31 19.18 -1.89
N TYR A 200 -14.14 19.54 -1.37
CA TYR A 200 -13.40 20.74 -1.73
C TYR A 200 -11.90 20.48 -1.68
N SER A 201 -11.14 21.17 -2.53
CA SER A 201 -9.68 21.24 -2.48
C SER A 201 -9.25 22.70 -2.44
N ASN A 202 -8.17 23.00 -1.74
CA ASN A 202 -7.53 24.33 -1.76
C ASN A 202 -6.60 24.50 -2.97
N ASN A 203 -6.31 23.42 -3.73
CA ASN A 203 -5.50 23.50 -4.94
C ASN A 203 -6.37 23.93 -6.14
N CYS A 204 -6.16 25.16 -6.61
CA CYS A 204 -6.93 25.72 -7.73
C CYS A 204 -6.68 25.01 -9.06
N VAL A 205 -5.50 24.42 -9.27
CA VAL A 205 -5.19 23.67 -10.50
C VAL A 205 -6.02 22.39 -10.55
N GLU A 206 -6.09 21.68 -9.43
CA GLU A 206 -6.91 20.48 -9.28
C GLU A 206 -8.41 20.76 -9.47
N ILE A 207 -8.90 21.88 -8.92
CA ILE A 207 -10.30 22.31 -9.14
C ILE A 207 -10.56 22.64 -10.61
N MET A 208 -9.61 23.27 -11.30
CA MET A 208 -9.72 23.56 -12.73
C MET A 208 -9.84 22.28 -13.56
N GLU A 209 -9.00 21.29 -13.26
CA GLU A 209 -8.98 20.02 -13.98
C GLU A 209 -10.25 19.19 -13.73
N VAL A 210 -10.77 19.18 -12.50
CA VAL A 210 -11.91 18.34 -12.11
C VAL A 210 -13.26 19.02 -12.36
N PHE A 211 -13.39 20.32 -12.06
CA PHE A 211 -14.67 21.05 -12.10
C PHE A 211 -14.71 22.20 -13.11
N GLY A 212 -13.58 22.64 -13.65
CA GLY A 212 -13.50 23.68 -14.68
C GLY A 212 -13.36 25.12 -14.16
N ILE A 213 -13.38 26.07 -15.11
CA ILE A 213 -13.03 27.48 -14.89
C ILE A 213 -13.95 28.22 -13.91
N GLU A 214 -15.26 27.98 -13.95
CA GLU A 214 -16.20 28.66 -13.06
C GLU A 214 -16.07 28.21 -11.61
N ALA A 215 -15.85 26.90 -11.40
CA ALA A 215 -15.57 26.37 -10.06
C ALA A 215 -14.25 26.93 -9.52
N THR A 216 -13.23 27.04 -10.36
CA THR A 216 -11.94 27.63 -10.00
C THR A 216 -12.09 29.10 -9.60
N ARG A 217 -12.88 29.88 -10.34
CA ARG A 217 -13.18 31.27 -9.99
C ARG A 217 -13.83 31.39 -8.61
N ALA A 218 -14.80 30.53 -8.32
CA ALA A 218 -15.47 30.50 -7.02
C ALA A 218 -14.53 30.06 -5.88
N ALA A 219 -13.68 29.07 -6.12
CA ALA A 219 -12.69 28.59 -5.16
C ALA A 219 -11.64 29.65 -4.83
N LEU A 220 -11.08 30.34 -5.83
CA LEU A 220 -10.15 31.45 -5.64
C LEU A 220 -10.76 32.57 -4.78
N LEU A 221 -12.01 32.95 -5.05
CA LEU A 221 -12.72 33.94 -4.26
C LEU A 221 -12.94 33.49 -2.80
N ARG A 222 -13.09 32.19 -2.57
CA ARG A 222 -13.24 31.61 -1.23
C ARG A 222 -11.90 31.61 -0.49
N GLU A 223 -10.82 31.20 -1.14
CA GLU A 223 -9.46 31.20 -0.55
C GLU A 223 -9.00 32.62 -0.20
N LEU A 224 -9.29 33.62 -1.04
CA LEU A 224 -8.93 35.02 -0.75
C LEU A 224 -9.70 35.63 0.44
N ARG A 225 -10.82 35.04 0.83
CA ARG A 225 -11.69 35.52 1.92
C ARG A 225 -11.51 34.73 3.23
N SER A 226 -10.79 33.61 3.17
CA SER A 226 -10.56 32.71 4.31
C SER A 226 -9.32 33.16 5.07
#